data_AF-A0A068LUI4-F1
#
_entry.id   AF-A0A068LUI4-F1
#
_cell.length_a   1.000
_cell.length_b   1.000
_cell.length_c   1.000
_cell.angle_alpha   90.00
_cell.angle_beta   90.00
_cell.angle_gamma   90.00
#
_symmetry.space_group_name_H-M   'P 1'
#
loop_
_entity.id
_entity.type
_entity.pdbx_description
1 polymer ?
#
loop_
_entity_poly.entity_id
_entity_poly.type
_entity_poly.pdbx_seq_one_letter_code
_entity_poly.pdbx_strand_id
1 'polypeptide(L)'
;MLLAAVSIFTIMPFTGKAYASGYDSYMPDTTKILKFAHSEGSSTQEFSYVKDGKYIWKGIYSYDHDQHFTKYYKENKSGLIIGNLDNEKFSFLHLAYPVRVGTTWSHTDDKGKKIICKITSVTKTIKIRAGTFKNVVEVKESNGAYSYYAKHVGLIKSYRPNATFDPDFVELVSIKTKITVMWRNSELKKGQIGRITVQKPINLWKRDKDQRLQFVRILKPGEQYRVYTFDNLYGGRYGLGGGYFVTKMPKHVKYETPSKKLLDKVKVLYLN
;
A
#
# COMPACT_ATOMS: atom_id res chain seq x y z
N MET A 1 -52.06 -3.34 9.97
CA MET A 1 -51.15 -2.19 9.91
C MET A 1 -49.75 -2.65 10.29
N LEU A 2 -48.89 -2.85 9.29
CA LEU A 2 -47.51 -3.30 9.44
C LEU A 2 -46.63 -2.05 9.39
N LEU A 3 -45.92 -1.71 10.48
CA LEU A 3 -44.86 -0.70 10.43
C LEU A 3 -43.56 -1.39 10.03
N ALA A 4 -43.15 -1.20 8.77
CA ALA A 4 -41.83 -1.62 8.30
C ALA A 4 -40.78 -0.60 8.77
N ALA A 5 -39.88 -1.03 9.67
CA ALA A 5 -38.72 -0.27 10.08
C ALA A 5 -37.74 -0.17 8.90
N VAL A 6 -37.62 1.03 8.34
CA VAL A 6 -36.62 1.35 7.30
C VAL A 6 -35.27 1.55 8.00
N SER A 7 -34.46 0.50 8.02
CA SER A 7 -33.04 0.61 8.41
C SER A 7 -32.27 1.35 7.32
N ILE A 8 -32.07 2.65 7.51
CA ILE A 8 -31.17 3.47 6.70
C ILE A 8 -29.74 3.05 7.06
N PHE A 9 -29.12 2.22 6.23
CA PHE A 9 -27.67 2.07 6.23
C PHE A 9 -27.07 3.35 5.65
N THR A 10 -26.78 4.32 6.51
CA THR A 10 -25.82 5.38 6.17
C THR A 10 -24.50 4.71 5.88
N ILE A 11 -24.13 4.65 4.60
CA ILE A 11 -22.77 4.37 4.17
C ILE A 11 -21.93 5.50 4.74
N MET A 12 -21.32 5.29 5.91
CA MET A 12 -20.23 6.16 6.35
C MET A 12 -19.18 6.11 5.25
N PRO A 13 -18.81 7.23 4.62
CA PRO A 13 -17.56 7.25 3.91
C PRO A 13 -16.50 6.89 4.94
N PHE A 14 -15.83 5.75 4.76
CA PHE A 14 -14.65 5.39 5.52
C PHE A 14 -13.53 6.36 5.09
N THR A 15 -13.70 7.62 5.46
CA THR A 15 -12.61 8.50 5.79
C THR A 15 -12.02 7.89 7.04
N GLY A 16 -11.11 6.92 6.85
CA GLY A 16 -10.20 6.58 7.92
C GLY A 16 -9.62 7.93 8.33
N LYS A 17 -9.99 8.40 9.53
CA LYS A 17 -9.42 9.61 10.10
C LYS A 17 -7.92 9.40 10.01
N ALA A 18 -7.28 10.06 9.06
CA ALA A 18 -5.93 10.55 9.27
C ALA A 18 -6.00 11.18 10.66
N TYR A 19 -5.18 10.71 11.58
CA TYR A 19 -5.06 11.34 12.89
C TYR A 19 -4.82 12.83 12.62
N ALA A 20 -5.87 13.63 12.81
CA ALA A 20 -5.81 15.06 12.59
C ALA A 20 -5.02 15.67 13.74
N SER A 21 -4.05 16.52 13.36
CA SER A 21 -3.50 17.65 14.10
C SER A 21 -2.76 17.35 15.42
N GLY A 22 -1.42 17.27 15.35
CA GLY A 22 -0.54 17.52 16.50
C GLY A 22 0.87 16.90 16.43
N TYR A 23 1.04 15.79 15.70
CA TYR A 23 2.32 15.07 15.63
C TYR A 23 2.87 15.05 14.20
N ASP A 24 4.14 15.42 14.07
CA ASP A 24 4.91 15.28 12.83
C ASP A 24 5.11 13.79 12.50
N SER A 25 4.26 13.25 11.62
CA SER A 25 4.27 11.84 11.24
C SER A 25 5.54 11.46 10.45
N TYR A 26 6.13 10.31 10.81
CA TYR A 26 7.23 9.69 10.08
C TYR A 26 6.76 8.49 9.23
N MET A 27 5.46 8.22 9.20
CA MET A 27 4.89 7.22 8.30
C MET A 27 5.07 7.65 6.84
N PRO A 28 5.49 6.75 5.92
CA PRO A 28 5.64 7.12 4.52
C PRO A 28 4.29 7.52 3.88
N ASP A 29 4.32 8.57 3.06
CA ASP A 29 3.16 9.03 2.29
C ASP A 29 2.67 7.92 1.34
N THR A 30 1.42 7.49 1.53
CA THR A 30 0.79 6.39 0.78
C THR A 30 0.61 6.67 -0.72
N THR A 31 0.82 7.91 -1.14
CA THR A 31 0.81 8.31 -2.55
C THR A 31 2.18 8.17 -3.21
N LYS A 32 3.22 7.72 -2.49
CA LYS A 32 4.58 7.63 -3.03
C LYS A 32 4.98 6.20 -3.40
N ILE A 33 5.85 6.12 -4.40
CA ILE A 33 6.68 4.97 -4.74
C ILE A 33 8.10 5.31 -4.25
N LEU A 34 8.63 4.47 -3.39
CA LEU A 34 9.94 4.65 -2.78
C LEU A 34 10.91 3.61 -3.35
N LYS A 35 12.07 4.06 -3.83
CA LYS A 35 13.15 3.17 -4.26
C LYS A 35 14.34 3.33 -3.32
N PHE A 36 14.88 2.21 -2.89
CA PHE A 36 16.06 2.12 -2.03
C PHE A 36 17.16 1.36 -2.75
N ALA A 37 18.39 1.77 -2.53
CA ALA A 37 19.55 0.92 -2.75
C ALA A 37 19.91 0.23 -1.43
N HIS A 38 20.36 -1.01 -1.54
CA HIS A 38 20.91 -1.80 -0.44
C HIS A 38 22.41 -2.02 -0.69
N SER A 39 23.11 -2.66 0.25
CA SER A 39 24.46 -3.18 -0.01
C SER A 39 24.46 -4.09 -1.24
N GLU A 40 23.46 -4.97 -1.32
CA GLU A 40 23.28 -5.93 -2.40
C GLU A 40 22.00 -5.65 -3.20
N GLY A 41 22.09 -4.80 -4.21
CA GLY A 41 20.97 -4.54 -5.13
C GLY A 41 20.06 -3.40 -4.70
N SER A 42 18.76 -3.51 -5.00
CA SER A 42 17.81 -2.41 -4.79
C SER A 42 16.39 -2.91 -4.50
N SER A 43 15.58 -2.08 -3.86
CA SER A 43 14.15 -2.36 -3.72
C SER A 43 13.27 -1.20 -4.16
N THR A 44 12.11 -1.54 -4.69
CA THR A 44 11.03 -0.58 -4.96
C THR A 44 9.80 -1.00 -4.17
N GLN A 45 9.16 -0.06 -3.50
CA GLN A 45 7.97 -0.33 -2.69
C GLN A 45 6.90 0.75 -2.89
N GLU A 46 5.65 0.31 -2.82
CA GLU A 46 4.48 1.18 -2.87
C GLU A 46 3.40 0.73 -1.89
N PHE A 47 2.60 1.70 -1.45
CA PHE A 47 1.42 1.41 -0.66
C PHE A 47 0.42 0.54 -1.45
N SER A 48 -0.21 -0.39 -0.73
CA SER A 48 -1.19 -1.33 -1.27
C SER A 48 -2.58 -1.08 -0.67
N TYR A 49 -2.76 -1.33 0.64
CA TYR A 49 -4.05 -1.19 1.33
C TYR A 49 -3.85 -1.05 2.85
N VAL A 50 -4.92 -0.77 3.59
CA VAL A 50 -4.92 -0.79 5.06
C VAL A 50 -5.70 -2.02 5.54
N LYS A 51 -5.17 -2.72 6.54
CA LYS A 51 -5.84 -3.83 7.24
C LYS A 51 -5.52 -3.77 8.72
N ASP A 52 -6.53 -3.78 9.59
CA ASP A 52 -6.38 -3.79 11.05
C ASP A 52 -5.45 -2.68 11.60
N GLY A 53 -5.54 -1.48 11.00
CA GLY A 53 -4.70 -0.33 11.34
C GLY A 53 -3.23 -0.45 10.90
N LYS A 54 -2.89 -1.48 10.12
CA LYS A 54 -1.58 -1.67 9.47
C LYS A 54 -1.66 -1.16 8.02
N TYR A 55 -0.76 -0.27 7.63
CA TYR A 55 -0.62 0.22 6.26
C TYR A 55 0.28 -0.74 5.50
N ILE A 56 -0.29 -1.55 4.62
CA ILE A 56 0.42 -2.60 3.89
C ILE A 56 1.10 -2.00 2.68
N TRP A 57 2.40 -2.26 2.57
CA TRP A 57 3.25 -1.93 1.45
C TRP A 57 3.76 -3.21 0.82
N LYS A 58 3.75 -3.23 -0.51
CA LYS A 58 4.34 -4.32 -1.31
C LYS A 58 5.58 -3.79 -2.00
N GLY A 59 6.54 -4.66 -2.25
CA GLY A 59 7.72 -4.28 -2.99
C GLY A 59 8.35 -5.44 -3.75
N ILE A 60 9.36 -5.07 -4.51
CA ILE A 60 10.25 -5.97 -5.24
C ILE A 60 11.66 -5.65 -4.77
N TYR A 61 12.39 -6.67 -4.36
CA TYR A 61 13.82 -6.61 -4.11
C TYR A 61 14.54 -7.26 -5.30
N SER A 62 15.48 -6.54 -5.90
CA SER A 62 16.20 -6.97 -7.10
C SER A 62 17.69 -7.03 -6.77
N TYR A 63 18.24 -8.24 -6.80
CA TYR A 63 19.66 -8.54 -6.73
C TYR A 63 20.03 -9.49 -7.88
N ASP A 64 20.10 -10.81 -7.65
CA ASP A 64 20.26 -11.81 -8.72
C ASP A 64 18.96 -12.11 -9.47
N HIS A 65 17.84 -12.00 -8.75
CA HIS A 65 16.48 -12.20 -9.25
C HIS A 65 15.51 -11.33 -8.46
N ASP A 66 14.33 -11.10 -9.04
CA ASP A 66 13.28 -10.29 -8.40
C ASP A 66 12.53 -11.10 -7.35
N GLN A 67 12.55 -10.62 -6.11
CA GLN A 67 11.82 -11.19 -4.98
C GLN A 67 10.71 -10.23 -4.53
N HIS A 68 9.47 -10.73 -4.50
CA HIS A 68 8.35 -9.97 -3.97
C HIS A 68 8.32 -10.04 -2.44
N PHE A 69 8.07 -8.90 -1.80
CA PHE A 69 7.89 -8.85 -0.35
C PHE A 69 6.67 -8.01 0.03
N THR A 70 6.16 -8.28 1.23
CA THR A 70 5.16 -7.43 1.88
C THR A 70 5.64 -7.02 3.27
N LYS A 71 5.33 -5.77 3.62
CA LYS A 71 5.56 -5.25 4.97
C LYS A 71 4.45 -4.30 5.34
N TYR A 72 4.41 -3.89 6.59
CA TYR A 72 3.46 -2.90 7.05
C TYR A 72 4.14 -1.79 7.84
N TYR A 73 3.52 -0.62 7.79
CA TYR A 73 3.80 0.50 8.69
C TYR A 73 2.61 0.67 9.62
N LYS A 74 2.89 1.00 10.87
CA LYS A 74 1.91 1.43 11.85
C LYS A 74 2.54 2.54 12.67
N GLU A 75 1.83 3.64 12.86
CA GLU A 75 2.30 4.74 13.69
C GLU A 75 1.26 5.02 14.77
N ASN A 76 1.72 5.16 16.02
CA ASN A 76 0.88 5.46 17.16
C ASN A 76 1.65 6.31 18.18
N LYS A 77 1.06 6.55 19.36
CA LYS A 77 1.69 7.37 20.42
C LYS A 77 3.08 6.90 20.88
N SER A 78 3.43 5.63 20.67
CA SER A 78 4.74 5.06 20.99
C SER A 78 5.77 5.30 19.89
N GLY A 79 5.33 5.55 18.65
CA GLY A 79 6.17 5.88 17.52
C GLY A 79 5.88 5.06 16.25
N LEU A 80 6.86 5.01 15.35
CA LEU A 80 6.79 4.34 14.07
C LEU A 80 7.21 2.87 14.20
N ILE A 81 6.28 1.97 13.89
CA ILE A 81 6.47 0.53 13.85
C ILE A 81 6.50 0.08 12.39
N ILE A 82 7.45 -0.77 12.06
CA ILE A 82 7.53 -1.45 10.76
C ILE A 82 7.61 -2.94 11.03
N GLY A 83 6.85 -3.73 10.28
CA GLY A 83 6.93 -5.17 10.41
C GLY A 83 6.70 -5.92 9.12
N ASN A 84 7.11 -7.19 9.10
CA ASN A 84 6.79 -8.10 8.01
C ASN A 84 5.36 -8.64 8.19
N LEU A 85 4.56 -8.63 7.11
CA LEU A 85 3.17 -9.12 7.18
C LEU A 85 3.08 -10.64 7.34
N ASP A 86 4.01 -11.36 6.73
CA ASP A 86 4.07 -12.82 6.69
C ASP A 86 4.79 -13.38 7.92
N ASN A 87 5.50 -12.55 8.67
CA ASN A 87 6.19 -12.95 9.89
C ASN A 87 6.21 -11.83 10.94
N GLU A 88 5.25 -11.90 11.88
CA GLU A 88 5.09 -10.90 12.93
C GLU A 88 6.26 -10.84 13.93
N LYS A 89 7.15 -11.85 13.96
CA LYS A 89 8.38 -11.80 14.77
C LYS A 89 9.32 -10.68 14.32
N PHE A 90 9.23 -10.26 13.06
CA PHE A 90 10.01 -9.16 12.50
C PHE A 90 9.19 -7.86 12.50
N SER A 91 8.64 -7.48 13.65
CA SER A 91 7.91 -6.23 13.87
C SER A 91 8.59 -5.42 14.96
N PHE A 92 9.14 -4.27 14.60
CA PHE A 92 9.98 -3.48 15.50
C PHE A 92 9.51 -2.03 15.60
N LEU A 93 9.74 -1.42 16.77
CA LEU A 93 9.66 0.02 16.91
C LEU A 93 10.93 0.62 16.27
N HIS A 94 10.77 1.25 15.11
CA HIS A 94 11.89 1.83 14.33
C HIS A 94 12.21 3.26 14.75
N LEU A 95 11.23 4.02 15.25
CA LEU A 95 11.45 5.37 15.77
C LEU A 95 10.49 5.61 16.94
N ALA A 96 11.03 5.77 18.14
CA ALA A 96 10.21 6.03 19.32
C ALA A 96 9.78 7.50 19.45
N TYR A 97 8.59 7.70 20.02
CA TYR A 97 8.06 9.01 20.37
C TYR A 97 8.18 9.25 21.89
N PRO A 98 8.33 10.52 22.34
CA PRO A 98 8.43 11.73 21.53
C PRO A 98 9.76 11.83 20.78
N VAL A 99 9.73 12.40 19.57
CA VAL A 99 10.93 12.63 18.75
C VAL A 99 11.69 13.83 19.29
N ARG A 100 12.62 13.56 20.21
CA ARG A 100 13.53 14.54 20.81
C ARG A 100 14.88 13.90 21.09
N VAL A 101 15.93 14.71 21.11
CA VAL A 101 17.29 14.23 21.45
C VAL A 101 17.26 13.55 22.83
N GLY A 102 17.89 12.38 22.91
CA GLY A 102 17.94 11.59 24.14
C GLY A 102 16.84 10.55 24.31
N THR A 103 15.77 10.56 23.50
CA THR A 103 14.78 9.48 23.51
C THR A 103 15.44 8.15 23.18
N THR A 104 15.18 7.12 23.99
CA THR A 104 15.76 5.77 23.85
C THR A 104 14.68 4.69 23.82
N TRP A 105 14.95 3.62 23.08
CA TRP A 105 14.17 2.39 23.09
C TRP A 105 15.09 1.21 22.75
N SER A 106 14.55 0.00 22.72
CA SER A 106 15.30 -1.17 22.27
C SER A 106 14.46 -2.08 21.39
N HIS A 107 15.14 -2.82 20.53
CA HIS A 107 14.60 -3.96 19.81
C HIS A 107 15.55 -5.16 19.94
N THR A 108 15.12 -6.30 19.45
CA THR A 108 15.93 -7.52 19.41
C THR A 108 16.28 -7.82 17.96
N ASP A 109 17.55 -8.06 17.67
CA ASP A 109 17.99 -8.45 16.32
C ASP A 109 17.61 -9.91 15.99
N ASP A 110 17.95 -10.34 14.78
CA ASP A 110 17.73 -11.69 14.27
C ASP A 110 18.42 -12.79 15.10
N LYS A 111 19.47 -12.43 15.83
CA LYS A 111 20.25 -13.33 16.72
C LYS A 111 19.77 -13.30 18.17
N GLY A 112 18.69 -12.58 18.47
CA GLY A 112 18.17 -12.48 19.84
C GLY A 112 18.89 -11.46 20.71
N LYS A 113 19.84 -10.68 20.16
CA LYS A 113 20.59 -9.68 20.92
C LYS A 113 19.81 -8.38 21.02
N LYS A 114 19.79 -7.81 22.23
CA LYS A 114 19.16 -6.52 22.49
C LYS A 114 19.99 -5.38 21.89
N ILE A 115 19.37 -4.60 21.01
CA ILE A 115 19.92 -3.38 20.42
C ILE A 115 19.26 -2.18 21.09
N ILE A 116 20.07 -1.26 21.62
CA ILE A 116 19.60 0.00 22.22
C ILE A 116 19.71 1.09 21.16
N CYS A 117 18.61 1.80 20.93
CA CYS A 117 18.51 2.92 20.01
C CYS A 117 18.41 4.23 20.79
N LYS A 118 19.08 5.29 20.32
CA LYS A 118 19.00 6.65 20.91
C LYS A 118 18.90 7.70 19.82
N ILE A 119 17.96 8.63 19.96
CA ILE A 119 17.93 9.83 19.12
C ILE A 119 19.10 10.75 19.50
N THR A 120 20.00 11.01 18.55
CA THR A 120 21.16 11.89 18.73
C THR A 120 20.97 13.26 18.10
N SER A 121 20.07 13.39 17.13
CA SER A 121 19.71 14.67 16.53
C SER A 121 18.30 14.64 15.92
N VAL A 122 17.66 15.80 15.82
CA VAL A 122 16.37 16.01 15.14
C VAL A 122 16.43 17.15 14.12
N THR A 123 17.63 17.70 13.88
CA THR A 123 17.86 18.91 13.07
C THR A 123 18.86 18.68 11.95
N LYS A 124 19.29 17.44 11.70
CA LYS A 124 20.27 17.13 10.65
C LYS A 124 19.72 17.54 9.29
N THR A 125 20.62 18.03 8.45
CA THR A 125 20.41 18.11 7.00
C THR A 125 21.19 16.98 6.36
N ILE A 126 20.49 16.10 5.63
CA ILE A 126 21.07 14.92 4.99
C ILE A 126 20.83 15.02 3.48
N LYS A 127 21.91 14.92 2.70
CA LYS A 127 21.87 14.84 1.24
C LYS A 127 22.14 13.41 0.80
N ILE A 128 21.20 12.84 0.05
CA ILE A 128 21.25 11.49 -0.52
C ILE A 128 20.79 11.53 -1.98
N ARG A 129 20.84 10.40 -2.70
CA ARG A 129 20.41 10.32 -4.10
C ARG A 129 18.97 10.79 -4.34
N ALA A 130 18.06 10.55 -3.38
CA ALA A 130 16.68 11.03 -3.47
C ALA A 130 16.50 12.55 -3.25
N GLY A 131 17.55 13.28 -2.87
CA GLY A 131 17.51 14.72 -2.66
C GLY A 131 18.09 15.16 -1.31
N THR A 132 17.74 16.38 -0.89
CA THR A 132 18.17 16.97 0.38
C THR A 132 17.02 17.02 1.36
N PHE A 133 17.20 16.45 2.55
CA PHE A 133 16.22 16.39 3.63
C PHE A 133 16.71 17.25 4.80
N LYS A 134 15.85 18.10 5.32
CA LYS A 134 16.09 18.92 6.53
C LYS A 134 15.31 18.37 7.71
N ASN A 135 15.71 18.73 8.94
CA ASN A 135 15.07 18.26 10.18
C ASN A 135 14.99 16.73 10.27
N VAL A 136 16.05 16.06 9.82
CA VAL A 136 16.16 14.62 9.83
C VAL A 136 16.50 14.15 11.24
N VAL A 137 15.81 13.10 11.68
CA VAL A 137 16.10 12.41 12.93
C VAL A 137 17.26 11.46 12.69
N GLU A 138 18.30 11.59 13.50
CA GLU A 138 19.40 10.64 13.56
C GLU A 138 19.21 9.76 14.80
N VAL A 139 19.28 8.45 14.56
CA VAL A 139 19.22 7.41 15.59
C VAL A 139 20.53 6.66 15.57
N LYS A 140 21.19 6.59 16.72
CA LYS A 140 22.38 5.75 16.92
C LYS A 140 22.01 4.48 17.66
N GLU A 141 22.51 3.36 17.18
CA GLU A 141 22.29 2.03 17.76
C GLU A 141 23.53 1.53 18.51
N SER A 142 23.33 0.68 19.53
CA SER A 142 24.43 0.11 20.34
C SER A 142 25.34 -0.85 19.58
N ASN A 143 24.92 -1.34 18.41
CA ASN A 143 25.75 -2.11 17.48
C ASN A 143 26.61 -1.21 16.56
N GLY A 144 26.55 0.11 16.74
CA GLY A 144 27.29 1.09 15.94
C GLY A 144 26.59 1.55 14.65
N ALA A 145 25.38 1.05 14.36
CA ALA A 145 24.60 1.51 13.21
C ALA A 145 23.98 2.89 13.44
N TYR A 146 23.74 3.60 12.33
CA TYR A 146 22.99 4.84 12.30
C TYR A 146 21.80 4.71 11.37
N SER A 147 20.64 5.18 11.81
CA SER A 147 19.40 5.22 11.03
C SER A 147 18.86 6.66 10.98
N TYR A 148 18.41 7.08 9.80
CA TYR A 148 17.97 8.44 9.51
C TYR A 148 16.53 8.46 9.05
N TYR A 149 15.69 9.28 9.69
CA TYR A 149 14.26 9.35 9.42
C TYR A 149 13.81 10.75 9.02
N ALA A 150 13.02 10.83 7.95
CA ALA A 150 12.38 12.07 7.50
C ALA A 150 10.85 11.96 7.61
N LYS A 151 10.22 13.09 7.94
CA LYS A 151 8.75 13.19 8.02
C LYS A 151 8.11 12.80 6.70
N HIS A 152 6.99 12.09 6.77
CA HIS A 152 6.23 11.59 5.61
C HIS A 152 6.99 10.66 4.65
N VAL A 153 8.17 10.17 5.04
CA VAL A 153 9.00 9.26 4.23
C VAL A 153 9.44 8.04 5.04
N GLY A 154 9.68 8.20 6.34
CA GLY A 154 10.21 7.14 7.20
C GLY A 154 11.73 7.06 7.08
N LEU A 155 12.26 5.83 7.07
CA LEU A 155 13.70 5.58 6.91
C LEU A 155 14.17 6.12 5.55
N ILE A 156 15.18 7.00 5.55
CA ILE A 156 15.81 7.52 4.32
C ILE A 156 17.23 7.00 4.13
N LYS A 157 17.90 6.60 5.21
CA LYS A 157 19.26 6.05 5.18
C LYS A 157 19.50 5.21 6.43
N SER A 158 20.18 4.09 6.30
CA SER A 158 20.78 3.33 7.41
C SER A 158 22.15 2.83 6.99
N TYR A 159 23.13 2.86 7.90
CA TYR A 159 24.43 2.26 7.64
C TYR A 159 25.19 1.91 8.93
N ARG A 160 26.07 0.91 8.86
CA ARG A 160 26.99 0.54 9.95
C ARG A 160 28.45 0.78 9.52
N PRO A 161 29.08 1.92 9.88
CA PRO A 161 30.40 2.29 9.36
C PRO A 161 31.54 1.36 9.79
N ASN A 162 31.40 0.69 10.93
CA ASN A 162 32.45 -0.17 11.51
C ASN A 162 32.15 -1.67 11.31
N ALA A 163 31.31 -2.04 10.33
CA ALA A 163 31.03 -3.44 10.04
C ALA A 163 32.23 -4.10 9.36
N THR A 164 32.67 -5.25 9.87
CA THR A 164 33.89 -5.92 9.41
C THR A 164 33.69 -6.83 8.20
N PHE A 165 32.48 -7.34 7.99
CA PHE A 165 32.23 -8.38 6.97
C PHE A 165 31.07 -8.08 6.01
N ASP A 166 30.15 -7.18 6.36
CA ASP A 166 29.10 -6.73 5.45
C ASP A 166 28.60 -5.35 5.91
N PRO A 167 28.91 -4.27 5.16
CA PRO A 167 28.34 -2.97 5.47
C PRO A 167 26.84 -2.99 5.14
N ASP A 168 26.02 -3.35 6.12
CA ASP A 168 24.57 -3.13 6.08
C ASP A 168 24.34 -1.66 5.70
N PHE A 169 23.85 -1.43 4.49
CA PHE A 169 23.62 -0.10 3.94
C PHE A 169 22.25 -0.08 3.28
N VAL A 170 21.48 0.95 3.57
CA VAL A 170 20.23 1.27 2.89
C VAL A 170 20.20 2.77 2.63
N GLU A 171 19.85 3.18 1.42
CA GLU A 171 19.64 4.59 1.10
C GLU A 171 18.46 4.76 0.15
N LEU A 172 17.59 5.71 0.47
CA LEU A 172 16.53 6.14 -0.42
C LEU A 172 17.14 6.84 -1.63
N VAL A 173 16.87 6.30 -2.81
CA VAL A 173 17.41 6.82 -4.08
C VAL A 173 16.40 7.57 -4.91
N SER A 174 15.10 7.32 -4.70
CA SER A 174 14.04 8.01 -5.43
C SER A 174 12.73 7.99 -4.66
N ILE A 175 12.03 9.13 -4.67
CA ILE A 175 10.64 9.27 -4.26
C ILE A 175 9.85 9.75 -5.48
N LYS A 176 8.90 8.95 -5.95
CA LYS A 176 8.01 9.35 -7.04
C LYS A 176 6.57 9.36 -6.55
N THR A 177 5.77 10.30 -7.02
CA THR A 177 4.33 10.24 -6.79
C THR A 177 3.75 9.11 -7.65
N LYS A 178 3.03 8.19 -7.01
CA LYS A 178 2.22 7.17 -7.66
C LYS A 178 1.10 7.88 -8.41
N ILE A 179 1.18 7.87 -9.74
CA ILE A 179 0.15 8.50 -10.56
C ILE A 179 -1.01 7.50 -10.69
N THR A 180 -2.11 7.78 -10.00
CA THR A 180 -3.36 7.05 -10.13
C THR A 180 -4.36 7.86 -10.94
N VAL A 181 -5.04 7.22 -11.90
CA VAL A 181 -6.15 7.85 -12.62
C VAL A 181 -7.44 7.52 -11.90
N MET A 182 -8.07 8.54 -11.31
CA MET A 182 -9.36 8.38 -10.66
C MET A 182 -10.48 8.44 -11.70
N TRP A 183 -11.42 7.51 -11.60
CA TRP A 183 -12.68 7.53 -12.32
C TRP A 183 -13.82 7.54 -11.30
N ARG A 184 -14.40 8.73 -11.12
CA ARG A 184 -15.37 9.05 -10.06
C ARG A 184 -14.78 8.70 -8.69
N ASN A 185 -15.39 7.79 -7.96
CA ASN A 185 -15.01 7.35 -6.61
C ASN A 185 -14.07 6.12 -6.58
N SER A 186 -13.49 5.72 -7.72
CA SER A 186 -12.62 4.54 -7.79
C SER A 186 -11.45 4.73 -8.73
N GLU A 187 -10.31 4.11 -8.41
CA GLU A 187 -9.15 4.08 -9.32
C GLU A 187 -9.46 3.27 -10.58
N LEU A 188 -9.14 3.85 -11.74
CA LEU A 188 -9.18 3.21 -13.05
C LEU A 188 -7.91 2.39 -13.28
N LYS A 189 -8.05 1.07 -13.43
CA LYS A 189 -6.92 0.15 -13.59
C LYS A 189 -6.60 -0.12 -15.07
N LYS A 190 -5.36 -0.51 -15.37
CA LYS A 190 -4.96 -0.99 -16.70
C LYS A 190 -5.92 -2.09 -17.18
N GLY A 191 -6.40 -1.97 -18.41
CA GLY A 191 -7.31 -2.94 -19.04
C GLY A 191 -8.77 -2.86 -18.57
N GLN A 192 -9.11 -2.00 -17.60
CA GLN A 192 -10.51 -1.78 -17.22
C GLN A 192 -11.24 -1.03 -18.34
N ILE A 193 -12.33 -1.61 -18.85
CA ILE A 193 -13.20 -1.01 -19.87
C ILE A 193 -14.46 -0.37 -19.28
N GLY A 194 -14.79 -0.70 -18.02
CA GLY A 194 -15.99 -0.20 -17.38
C GLY A 194 -16.12 -0.58 -15.92
N ARG A 195 -17.31 -0.36 -15.37
CA ARG A 195 -17.72 -0.82 -14.04
C ARG A 195 -19.19 -1.18 -14.07
N ILE A 196 -19.54 -2.28 -13.43
CA ILE A 196 -20.91 -2.60 -13.10
C ILE A 196 -21.26 -2.16 -11.69
N THR A 197 -22.50 -1.74 -11.50
CA THR A 197 -23.16 -1.61 -10.20
C THR A 197 -24.35 -2.55 -10.17
N VAL A 198 -24.41 -3.41 -9.17
CA VAL A 198 -25.52 -4.34 -8.97
C VAL A 198 -26.72 -3.57 -8.45
N GLN A 199 -27.83 -3.61 -9.18
CA GLN A 199 -29.11 -2.96 -8.86
C GLN A 199 -30.08 -3.95 -8.18
N LYS A 200 -30.02 -5.23 -8.58
CA LYS A 200 -30.82 -6.33 -8.01
C LYS A 200 -29.94 -7.58 -7.89
N PRO A 201 -30.25 -8.53 -6.99
CA PRO A 201 -29.49 -9.76 -6.84
C PRO A 201 -29.22 -10.43 -8.20
N ILE A 202 -27.97 -10.86 -8.42
CA ILE A 202 -27.55 -11.53 -9.66
C ILE A 202 -26.43 -12.52 -9.39
N ASN A 203 -26.41 -13.61 -10.16
CA ASN A 203 -25.40 -14.64 -10.01
C ASN A 203 -24.03 -14.17 -10.52
N LEU A 204 -23.01 -14.42 -9.71
CA LEU A 204 -21.61 -14.41 -10.12
C LEU A 204 -21.25 -15.81 -10.61
N TRP A 205 -20.65 -15.84 -11.80
CA TRP A 205 -20.19 -17.08 -12.43
C TRP A 205 -18.67 -17.07 -12.58
N LYS A 206 -18.03 -18.24 -12.58
CA LYS A 206 -16.64 -18.42 -12.97
C LYS A 206 -16.57 -19.36 -14.17
N ARG A 207 -15.68 -19.06 -15.13
CA ARG A 207 -15.38 -20.00 -16.23
C ARG A 207 -14.29 -20.98 -15.82
N ASP A 208 -14.53 -22.25 -16.08
CA ASP A 208 -13.50 -23.28 -15.99
C ASP A 208 -12.70 -23.40 -17.30
N LYS A 209 -11.79 -24.38 -17.34
CA LYS A 209 -10.92 -24.65 -18.49
C LYS A 209 -11.71 -25.02 -19.76
N ASP A 210 -12.90 -25.58 -19.60
CA ASP A 210 -13.78 -26.02 -20.68
C ASP A 210 -14.82 -24.94 -21.06
N GLN A 211 -14.63 -23.70 -20.62
CA GLN A 211 -15.53 -22.57 -20.86
C GLN A 211 -16.93 -22.71 -20.23
N ARG A 212 -17.15 -23.64 -19.31
CA ARG A 212 -18.45 -23.82 -18.64
C ARG A 212 -18.58 -22.84 -17.48
N LEU A 213 -19.82 -22.44 -17.19
CA LEU A 213 -20.11 -21.55 -16.07
C LEU A 213 -20.35 -22.34 -14.79
N GLN A 214 -19.55 -22.03 -13.78
CA GLN A 214 -19.74 -22.50 -12.42
C GLN A 214 -20.31 -21.37 -11.56
N PHE A 215 -21.39 -21.67 -10.85
CA PHE A 215 -21.97 -20.71 -9.89
C PHE A 215 -20.99 -20.46 -8.74
N VAL A 216 -20.82 -19.19 -8.37
CA VAL A 216 -19.91 -18.79 -7.28
C VAL A 216 -20.71 -18.31 -6.07
N ARG A 217 -21.54 -17.28 -6.28
CA ARG A 217 -22.45 -16.71 -5.27
C ARG A 217 -23.44 -15.75 -5.92
N ILE A 218 -24.38 -15.24 -5.12
CA ILE A 218 -25.22 -14.11 -5.48
C ILE A 218 -24.52 -12.80 -5.07
N LEU A 219 -24.45 -11.84 -6.00
CA LEU A 219 -24.03 -10.47 -5.74
C LEU A 219 -25.21 -9.65 -5.23
N LYS A 220 -24.99 -8.83 -4.21
CA LYS A 220 -26.05 -8.01 -3.59
C LYS A 220 -26.16 -6.63 -4.24
N PRO A 221 -27.35 -5.99 -4.20
CA PRO A 221 -27.50 -4.59 -4.60
C PRO A 221 -26.47 -3.67 -3.93
N GLY A 222 -25.94 -2.71 -4.70
CA GLY A 222 -24.91 -1.78 -4.26
C GLY A 222 -23.47 -2.25 -4.48
N GLU A 223 -23.23 -3.55 -4.65
CA GLU A 223 -21.89 -4.05 -4.98
C GLU A 223 -21.41 -3.50 -6.34
N GLN A 224 -20.14 -3.11 -6.41
CA GLN A 224 -19.52 -2.55 -7.61
C GLN A 224 -18.31 -3.37 -8.04
N TYR A 225 -18.19 -3.63 -9.35
CA TYR A 225 -17.07 -4.40 -9.90
C TYR A 225 -16.55 -3.76 -11.18
N ARG A 226 -15.22 -3.76 -11.31
CA ARG A 226 -14.57 -3.38 -12.58
C ARG A 226 -14.96 -4.37 -13.67
N VAL A 227 -15.06 -3.89 -14.90
CA VAL A 227 -15.23 -4.72 -16.08
C VAL A 227 -13.98 -4.61 -16.92
N TYR A 228 -13.44 -5.75 -17.33
CA TYR A 228 -12.23 -5.85 -18.15
C TYR A 228 -12.53 -6.33 -19.56
N THR A 229 -13.59 -7.13 -19.73
CA THR A 229 -14.00 -7.66 -21.02
C THR A 229 -15.51 -7.71 -21.12
N PHE A 230 -16.02 -7.73 -22.35
CA PHE A 230 -17.40 -8.05 -22.66
C PHE A 230 -17.41 -9.19 -23.66
N ASP A 231 -18.23 -10.20 -23.39
CA ASP A 231 -18.43 -11.35 -24.27
C ASP A 231 -19.89 -11.37 -24.72
N ASN A 232 -20.14 -11.59 -26.01
CA ASN A 232 -21.48 -11.67 -26.59
C ASN A 232 -22.18 -13.01 -26.31
N LEU A 233 -21.45 -14.04 -25.86
CA LEU A 233 -22.03 -15.36 -25.58
C LEU A 233 -23.10 -15.29 -24.47
N TYR A 234 -24.17 -16.09 -24.64
CA TYR A 234 -25.25 -16.28 -23.67
C TYR A 234 -25.92 -14.98 -23.20
N GLY A 235 -26.33 -14.12 -24.13
CA GLY A 235 -27.06 -12.88 -23.84
C GLY A 235 -26.18 -11.70 -23.41
N GLY A 236 -24.86 -11.82 -23.57
CA GLY A 236 -23.89 -10.80 -23.19
C GLY A 236 -23.43 -10.96 -21.75
N ARG A 237 -22.12 -10.87 -21.50
CA ARG A 237 -21.52 -11.06 -20.18
C ARG A 237 -20.41 -10.04 -19.92
N TYR A 238 -20.43 -9.45 -18.73
CA TYR A 238 -19.38 -8.58 -18.24
C TYR A 238 -18.32 -9.41 -17.50
N GLY A 239 -17.08 -9.40 -17.99
CA GLY A 239 -15.94 -10.04 -17.33
C GLY A 239 -15.35 -9.15 -16.24
N LEU A 240 -15.36 -9.63 -15.00
CA LEU A 240 -14.97 -8.88 -13.81
C LEU A 240 -13.49 -9.06 -13.41
N GLY A 241 -12.72 -9.78 -14.24
CA GLY A 241 -11.35 -10.21 -13.95
C GLY A 241 -11.30 -11.59 -13.31
N GLY A 242 -10.14 -12.27 -13.36
CA GLY A 242 -9.94 -13.58 -12.71
C GLY A 242 -10.86 -14.71 -13.21
N GLY A 243 -11.42 -14.59 -14.41
CA GLY A 243 -12.38 -15.55 -14.98
C GLY A 243 -13.81 -15.42 -14.46
N TYR A 244 -14.13 -14.36 -13.73
CA TYR A 244 -15.48 -14.12 -13.21
C TYR A 244 -16.36 -13.31 -14.17
N PHE A 245 -17.64 -13.66 -14.23
CA PHE A 245 -18.62 -13.06 -15.14
C PHE A 245 -19.97 -12.80 -14.49
N VAL A 246 -20.65 -11.77 -14.98
CA VAL A 246 -22.06 -11.48 -14.70
C VAL A 246 -22.80 -11.27 -16.01
N THR A 247 -24.00 -11.85 -16.12
CA THR A 247 -24.85 -11.70 -17.31
C THR A 247 -25.33 -10.25 -17.47
N LYS A 248 -25.36 -9.75 -18.71
CA LYS A 248 -25.90 -8.44 -19.05
C LYS A 248 -27.42 -8.46 -18.86
N MET A 249 -27.86 -8.01 -17.70
CA MET A 249 -29.27 -7.92 -17.33
C MET A 249 -29.63 -6.47 -16.98
N PRO A 250 -30.22 -5.69 -17.92
CA PRO A 250 -30.40 -4.23 -17.79
C PRO A 250 -31.12 -3.75 -16.51
N LYS A 251 -31.96 -4.59 -15.89
CA LYS A 251 -32.65 -4.28 -14.62
C LYS A 251 -31.91 -4.72 -13.36
N HIS A 252 -30.89 -5.57 -13.49
CA HIS A 252 -30.10 -6.10 -12.38
C HIS A 252 -28.72 -5.45 -12.30
N VAL A 253 -28.22 -4.93 -13.42
CA VAL A 253 -26.86 -4.40 -13.51
C VAL A 253 -26.85 -3.13 -14.33
N LYS A 254 -26.29 -2.06 -13.74
CA LYS A 254 -25.95 -0.83 -14.45
C LYS A 254 -24.49 -0.89 -14.86
N TYR A 255 -24.22 -0.80 -16.16
CA TYR A 255 -22.86 -0.68 -16.70
C TYR A 255 -22.52 0.78 -16.99
N GLU A 256 -21.31 1.19 -16.63
CA GLU A 256 -20.76 2.51 -16.93
C GLU A 256 -19.38 2.34 -17.57
N THR A 257 -19.03 3.22 -18.51
CA THR A 257 -17.72 3.23 -19.17
C THR A 257 -17.00 4.56 -18.93
N PRO A 258 -15.68 4.58 -18.66
CA PRO A 258 -14.90 5.81 -18.64
C PRO A 258 -14.83 6.46 -20.03
N SER A 259 -14.48 7.75 -20.07
CA SER A 259 -14.23 8.42 -21.35
C SER A 259 -12.97 7.85 -22.02
N LYS A 260 -12.93 7.91 -23.36
CA LYS A 260 -11.76 7.48 -24.16
C LYS A 260 -10.46 8.17 -23.68
N LYS A 261 -10.54 9.48 -23.42
CA LYS A 261 -9.42 10.28 -22.86
C LYS A 261 -8.90 9.72 -21.54
N LEU A 262 -9.78 9.24 -20.66
CA LEU A 262 -9.38 8.66 -19.37
C LEU A 262 -8.75 7.29 -19.53
N LEU A 263 -9.28 6.45 -20.44
CA LEU A 263 -8.71 5.15 -20.78
C LEU A 263 -7.31 5.28 -21.39
N ASP A 264 -7.11 6.24 -22.30
CA ASP A 264 -5.82 6.45 -22.96
C ASP A 264 -4.78 7.01 -21.99
N LYS A 265 -5.18 7.91 -21.07
CA LYS A 265 -4.30 8.36 -19.97
C LYS A 265 -3.79 7.20 -19.13
N VAL A 266 -4.64 6.22 -18.81
CA VAL A 266 -4.22 5.01 -18.09
C VAL A 266 -3.25 4.17 -18.92
N LYS A 267 -3.53 3.94 -20.21
CA LYS A 267 -2.60 3.17 -21.07
C LYS A 267 -1.20 3.76 -21.09
N VAL A 268 -1.08 5.07 -21.30
CA VAL A 268 0.21 5.78 -21.33
C VAL A 268 0.97 5.61 -20.02
N LEU A 269 0.29 5.67 -18.87
CA LEU A 269 0.94 5.50 -17.56
C LEU A 269 1.53 4.10 -17.33
N TYR A 270 1.05 3.08 -18.03
CA TYR A 270 1.50 1.69 -17.87
C TYR A 270 2.32 1.17 -19.08
N LEU A 271 2.78 2.07 -19.95
CA LEU A 271 3.71 1.81 -21.06
C LEU A 271 5.14 2.30 -20.77
N ASN A 272 5.33 3.10 -19.71
CA ASN A 272 6.61 3.59 -19.20
C ASN A 272 6.98 2.88 -17.88
#